data_AF-Q1GIG5-F1
#
_entry.id   AF-Q1GIG5-F1
#
_cell.length_a   1.000
_cell.length_b   1.000
_cell.length_c   1.000
_cell.angle_alpha   90.00
_cell.angle_beta   90.00
_cell.angle_gamma   90.00
#
_symmetry.space_group_name_H-M   'P 1'
#
loop_
_entity.id
_entity.type
_entity.pdbx_description
1 polymer ?
#
loop_
_entity_poly.entity_id
_entity_poly.type
_entity_poly.pdbx_seq_one_letter_code
_entity_poly.pdbx_strand_id
1 'polypeptide(L)'
;MTLVADAARAGDYWMRKILIAVATVGAIGFAPSNALGAPKLDELGSDVSLCWNDEALSDDAARATTTVEFHVGQDGLVDLNTIKIVSSTAITQTASKQAFEAARRAIIRCLMSDPVDLSFWDTTLEAVFSVATGVKVRYQPNTTVDT
;
A
#
# COMPACT_ATOMS: atom_id res chain seq x y z
N MET A 1 18.93 -34.55 30.14
CA MET A 1 17.89 -33.50 30.00
C MET A 1 18.61 -32.18 29.93
N THR A 2 19.00 -31.77 28.73
CA THR A 2 19.86 -30.61 28.46
C THR A 2 19.03 -29.48 27.86
N LEU A 3 18.99 -28.36 28.61
CA LEU A 3 19.09 -26.97 28.16
C LEU A 3 18.40 -26.60 26.84
N VAL A 4 17.29 -25.87 26.93
CA VAL A 4 16.84 -24.96 25.86
C VAL A 4 17.27 -23.56 26.28
N ALA A 5 18.38 -23.10 25.72
CA ALA A 5 18.82 -21.72 25.77
C ALA A 5 18.41 -21.02 24.47
N ASP A 6 17.86 -19.83 24.66
CA ASP A 6 17.71 -18.69 23.76
C ASP A 6 18.41 -18.77 22.39
N ALA A 7 17.65 -18.53 21.31
CA ALA A 7 18.21 -18.16 20.01
C ALA A 7 17.28 -17.17 19.31
N ALA A 8 17.59 -15.88 19.53
CA ALA A 8 17.72 -14.87 18.50
C ALA A 8 16.51 -14.60 17.59
N ARG A 9 15.85 -13.48 17.92
CA ARG A 9 15.43 -12.48 16.93
C ARG A 9 16.61 -12.14 16.00
N ALA A 10 16.64 -12.75 14.83
CA ALA A 10 17.39 -12.32 13.65
C ALA A 10 16.33 -12.23 12.53
N GLY A 11 16.17 -11.11 11.82
CA GLY A 11 17.15 -10.69 10.83
C GLY A 11 17.31 -11.84 9.83
N ASP A 12 16.82 -11.70 8.58
CA ASP A 12 17.11 -12.58 7.42
C ASP A 12 15.90 -13.26 6.70
N TYR A 13 14.67 -12.74 6.78
CA TYR A 13 13.56 -13.25 5.94
C TYR A 13 13.29 -12.47 4.64
N TRP A 14 14.21 -11.59 4.21
CA TRP A 14 14.02 -10.77 3.00
C TRP A 14 14.92 -11.09 1.80
N MET A 15 15.87 -12.03 1.89
CA MET A 15 16.61 -12.44 0.70
C MET A 15 16.89 -13.94 0.67
N ARG A 16 16.19 -14.60 -0.28
CA ARG A 16 16.50 -15.85 -1.00
C ARG A 16 15.38 -16.89 -0.86
N LYS A 17 14.42 -16.84 -1.79
CA LYS A 17 14.01 -17.98 -2.62
C LYS A 17 13.43 -17.49 -3.96
N ILE A 18 14.30 -17.09 -4.88
CA ILE A 18 13.99 -17.22 -6.32
C ILE A 18 14.17 -18.70 -6.63
N LEU A 19 13.06 -19.40 -6.84
CA LEU A 19 13.02 -20.67 -7.57
C LEU A 19 12.12 -20.44 -8.77
N ILE A 20 12.77 -20.38 -9.93
CA ILE A 20 12.16 -20.36 -11.25
C ILE A 20 11.39 -21.68 -11.41
N ALA A 21 10.06 -21.60 -11.47
CA ALA A 21 9.21 -22.66 -11.97
C ALA A 21 8.74 -22.27 -13.39
N VAL A 22 9.27 -22.96 -14.39
CA VAL A 22 8.82 -22.84 -15.79
C VAL A 22 7.65 -23.80 -16.04
N ALA A 23 6.74 -23.30 -16.88
CA ALA A 23 5.71 -23.98 -17.67
C ALA A 23 4.26 -23.97 -17.13
N THR A 24 3.44 -23.09 -17.72
CA THR A 24 2.45 -23.51 -18.73
C THR A 24 1.90 -22.28 -19.46
N VAL A 25 1.98 -22.30 -20.80
CA VAL A 25 1.30 -21.33 -21.67
C VAL A 25 -0.18 -21.66 -21.65
N GLY A 26 -1.02 -20.72 -21.21
CA GLY A 26 -2.46 -20.99 -21.06
C GLY A 26 -3.32 -19.81 -20.61
N ALA A 27 -3.13 -18.63 -21.21
CA ALA A 27 -4.19 -17.65 -21.51
C ALA A 27 -3.52 -16.42 -22.15
N ILE A 28 -3.63 -16.26 -23.47
CA ILE A 28 -3.53 -14.92 -24.06
C ILE A 28 -4.89 -14.26 -23.78
N GLY A 29 -5.13 -13.97 -22.50
CA GLY A 29 -6.06 -12.92 -22.16
C GLY A 29 -5.37 -11.65 -22.60
N PHE A 30 -5.77 -11.09 -23.75
CA PHE A 30 -5.75 -9.65 -23.87
C PHE A 30 -6.71 -9.15 -22.80
N ALA A 31 -6.21 -9.05 -21.56
CA ALA A 31 -6.83 -8.18 -20.58
C ALA A 31 -6.98 -6.85 -21.31
N PRO A 32 -8.18 -6.25 -21.29
CA PRO A 32 -8.35 -4.96 -21.89
C PRO A 32 -7.29 -4.09 -21.21
N SER A 33 -6.53 -3.32 -21.98
CA SER A 33 -5.33 -2.58 -21.54
C SER A 33 -5.59 -1.58 -20.41
N ASN A 34 -6.80 -1.56 -19.86
CA ASN A 34 -7.44 -0.72 -18.85
C ASN A 34 -7.82 -1.48 -17.55
N ALA A 35 -7.11 -2.56 -17.19
CA ALA A 35 -7.20 -3.17 -15.86
C ALA A 35 -5.94 -2.85 -15.05
N LEU A 36 -6.09 -2.35 -13.82
CA LEU A 36 -5.03 -2.40 -12.81
C LEU A 36 -4.65 -3.85 -12.59
N GLY A 37 -3.58 -4.30 -13.24
CA GLY A 37 -2.96 -5.56 -12.88
C GLY A 37 -2.43 -5.46 -11.45
N ALA A 38 -2.66 -6.49 -10.65
CA ALA A 38 -1.98 -6.69 -9.36
C ALA A 38 -0.49 -6.28 -9.37
N PRO A 39 0.34 -6.64 -10.38
CA PRO A 39 1.75 -6.25 -10.39
C PRO A 39 2.00 -4.73 -10.39
N LYS A 40 1.13 -3.92 -11.03
CA LYS A 40 1.32 -2.46 -11.06
C LYS A 40 0.94 -1.81 -9.73
N LEU A 41 -0.10 -2.33 -9.07
CA LEU A 41 -0.49 -1.89 -7.73
C LEU A 41 0.55 -2.28 -6.67
N ASP A 42 1.18 -3.44 -6.84
CA ASP A 42 2.25 -3.89 -5.96
C ASP A 42 3.51 -3.01 -6.10
N GLU A 43 3.88 -2.61 -7.33
CA GLU A 43 4.95 -1.64 -7.59
C GLU A 43 4.64 -0.29 -6.94
N LEU A 44 3.41 0.21 -7.12
CA LEU A 44 2.94 1.44 -6.49
C LEU A 44 3.02 1.38 -4.96
N GLY A 45 2.63 0.24 -4.36
CA GLY A 45 2.76 0.02 -2.93
C GLY A 45 4.21 -0.02 -2.46
N SER A 46 5.11 -0.56 -3.27
CA SER A 46 6.56 -0.53 -3.00
C SER A 46 7.10 0.89 -3.02
N ASP A 47 6.75 1.71 -4.00
CA ASP A 47 7.21 3.10 -4.09
C ASP A 47 6.71 3.94 -2.91
N VAL A 48 5.41 3.84 -2.60
CA VAL A 48 4.83 4.56 -1.45
C VAL A 48 5.48 4.11 -0.14
N SER A 49 5.85 2.82 -0.02
CA SER A 49 6.58 2.29 1.13
C SER A 49 7.94 2.96 1.32
N LEU A 50 8.64 3.34 0.25
CA LEU A 50 9.92 4.06 0.33
C LEU A 50 9.76 5.50 0.85
N CYS A 51 8.62 6.14 0.55
CA CYS A 51 8.33 7.49 1.05
C CYS A 51 7.70 7.51 2.45
N TRP A 52 7.17 6.38 2.91
CA TRP A 52 6.53 6.27 4.21
C TRP A 52 7.58 6.14 5.30
N ASN A 53 7.62 7.13 6.19
CA ASN A 53 8.48 7.10 7.35
C ASN A 53 7.70 6.52 8.53
N ASP A 54 7.85 5.21 8.74
CA ASP A 54 7.26 4.48 9.86
C ASP A 54 8.02 4.72 11.18
N GLU A 55 9.30 5.06 11.12
CA GLU A 55 10.13 5.34 12.30
C GLU A 55 9.69 6.59 13.09
N ALA A 56 9.02 7.54 12.44
CA ALA A 56 8.51 8.75 13.08
C ALA A 56 7.13 8.57 13.76
N LEU A 57 6.55 7.37 13.70
CA LEU A 57 5.26 7.06 14.32
C LEU A 57 5.42 6.82 15.82
N SER A 58 4.37 7.16 16.58
CA SER A 58 4.26 6.67 17.96
C SER A 58 4.01 5.16 17.97
N ASP A 59 4.36 4.50 19.07
CA ASP A 59 4.15 3.05 19.22
C ASP A 59 2.70 2.61 18.97
N ASP A 60 1.72 3.43 19.37
CA ASP A 60 0.30 3.17 19.13
C ASP A 60 -0.06 3.30 17.65
N ALA A 61 0.51 4.30 16.97
CA ALA A 61 0.30 4.51 15.53
C ALA A 61 1.00 3.44 14.67
N ALA A 62 2.19 2.98 15.09
CA ALA A 62 2.93 1.92 14.40
C ALA A 62 2.22 0.55 14.46
N ARG A 63 1.45 0.29 15.54
CA ARG A 63 0.63 -0.93 15.67
C ARG A 63 -0.71 -0.85 14.93
N ALA A 64 -1.14 0.37 14.57
CA ALA A 64 -2.37 0.56 13.85
C ALA A 64 -2.23 0.20 12.37
N THR A 65 -3.32 -0.29 11.80
CA THR A 65 -3.50 -0.40 10.36
C THR A 65 -4.41 0.74 9.93
N THR A 66 -3.90 1.62 9.07
CA THR A 66 -4.65 2.77 8.57
C THR A 66 -4.89 2.61 7.08
N THR A 67 -6.15 2.71 6.70
CA THR A 67 -6.60 2.65 5.31
C THR A 67 -6.93 4.05 4.83
N VAL A 68 -6.33 4.46 3.72
CA VAL A 68 -6.47 5.77 3.12
C VAL A 68 -6.99 5.61 1.70
N GLU A 69 -8.04 6.35 1.37
CA GLU A 69 -8.57 6.47 0.03
C GLU A 69 -8.02 7.76 -0.59
N PHE A 70 -7.66 7.70 -1.87
CA PHE A 70 -7.29 8.86 -2.66
C PHE A 70 -7.64 8.65 -4.13
N HIS A 71 -7.83 9.75 -4.84
CA HIS A 71 -8.17 9.76 -6.24
C HIS A 71 -6.96 10.12 -7.10
N VAL A 72 -6.85 9.46 -8.25
CA VAL A 72 -5.85 9.76 -9.28
C VAL A 72 -6.57 10.33 -10.49
N GLY A 73 -6.25 11.59 -10.81
CA GLY A 73 -6.88 12.36 -11.87
C GLY A 73 -6.45 11.95 -13.28
N GLN A 74 -6.97 12.70 -14.26
CA GLN A 74 -6.69 12.52 -15.69
C GLN A 74 -5.23 12.74 -16.09
N ASP A 75 -4.53 13.53 -15.30
CA ASP A 75 -3.12 13.85 -15.41
C ASP A 75 -2.20 12.77 -14.84
N GLY A 76 -2.76 11.69 -14.27
CA GLY A 76 -1.99 10.63 -13.60
C GLY A 76 -1.40 11.09 -12.26
N LEU A 77 -1.88 12.22 -11.74
CA LEU A 77 -1.47 12.78 -10.46
C LEU A 77 -2.56 12.56 -9.40
N VAL A 78 -2.15 12.49 -8.14
CA VAL A 78 -3.07 12.36 -7.01
C VAL A 78 -3.75 13.69 -6.70
N ASP A 79 -5.08 13.69 -6.60
CA ASP A 79 -5.82 14.85 -6.11
C ASP A 79 -5.69 14.94 -4.58
N LEU A 80 -4.95 15.95 -4.12
CA LEU A 80 -4.66 16.21 -2.71
C LEU A 80 -5.92 16.38 -1.84
N ASN A 81 -7.03 16.82 -2.42
CA ASN A 81 -8.27 17.09 -1.70
C ASN A 81 -9.11 15.83 -1.49
N THR A 82 -8.79 14.76 -2.20
CA THR A 82 -9.51 13.48 -2.12
C THR A 82 -8.91 12.51 -1.11
N ILE A 83 -7.69 12.79 -0.63
CA ILE A 83 -6.99 11.95 0.34
C ILE A 83 -7.73 11.98 1.68
N LYS A 84 -8.34 10.87 2.06
CA LYS A 84 -9.13 10.74 3.29
C LYS A 84 -8.91 9.38 3.95
N ILE A 85 -9.11 9.33 5.26
CA ILE A 85 -9.07 8.08 6.01
C ILE A 85 -10.38 7.32 5.83
N VAL A 86 -10.30 6.03 5.47
CA VAL A 86 -11.47 5.14 5.34
C VAL A 86 -11.68 4.37 6.63
N SER A 87 -10.60 3.78 7.15
CA SER A 87 -10.63 3.01 8.38
C SER A 87 -9.29 3.09 9.10
N SER A 88 -9.31 2.94 10.43
CA SER A 88 -8.11 2.89 11.24
C SER A 88 -8.35 1.97 12.43
N THR A 89 -7.39 1.10 12.72
CA THR A 89 -7.43 0.22 13.90
C THR A 89 -6.68 0.81 15.09
N ALA A 90 -6.28 2.07 15.04
CA ALA A 90 -5.61 2.77 16.14
C ALA A 90 -6.51 2.85 17.37
N ILE A 91 -5.91 2.66 18.56
CA ILE A 91 -6.65 2.71 19.83
C ILE A 91 -7.02 4.14 20.18
N THR A 92 -6.14 5.10 19.88
CA THR A 92 -6.34 6.53 20.16
C THR A 92 -6.56 7.36 18.90
N GLN A 93 -7.37 8.41 19.02
CA GLN A 93 -7.59 9.35 17.92
C GLN A 93 -6.30 10.08 17.51
N THR A 94 -5.44 10.41 18.47
CA THR A 94 -4.13 11.02 18.22
C THR A 94 -3.23 10.13 17.37
N ALA A 95 -3.16 8.82 17.69
CA ALA A 95 -2.41 7.86 16.90
C ALA A 95 -2.99 7.69 15.49
N SER A 96 -4.32 7.62 15.37
CA SER A 96 -5.00 7.56 14.07
C SER A 96 -4.67 8.77 13.19
N LYS A 97 -4.70 9.97 13.77
CA LYS A 97 -4.36 11.21 13.06
C LYS A 97 -2.90 11.24 12.64
N GLN A 98 -1.98 10.85 13.53
CA GLN A 98 -0.55 10.79 13.22
C GLN A 98 -0.26 9.80 12.08
N ALA A 99 -0.86 8.61 12.13
CA ALA A 99 -0.74 7.61 11.07
C ALA A 99 -1.27 8.12 9.73
N PHE A 100 -2.44 8.77 9.74
CA PHE A 100 -3.00 9.39 8.54
C PHE A 100 -2.11 10.51 7.97
N GLU A 101 -1.57 11.38 8.80
CA GLU A 101 -0.67 12.46 8.34
C GLU A 101 0.63 11.90 7.74
N ALA A 102 1.16 10.82 8.32
CA ALA A 102 2.33 10.12 7.77
C ALA A 102 2.01 9.46 6.42
N ALA A 103 0.87 8.77 6.32
CA ALA A 103 0.41 8.14 5.08
C ALA A 103 0.17 9.19 3.97
N ARG A 104 -0.54 10.29 4.29
CA ARG A 104 -0.78 11.40 3.36
C ARG A 104 0.53 11.99 2.84
N ARG A 105 1.53 12.18 3.70
CA ARG A 105 2.85 12.66 3.27
C ARG A 105 3.56 11.69 2.33
N ALA A 106 3.45 10.39 2.58
CA ALA A 106 4.06 9.36 1.74
C ALA A 106 3.46 9.38 0.33
N ILE A 107 2.12 9.39 0.27
CA ILE A 107 1.34 9.50 -0.97
C ILE A 107 1.79 10.72 -1.77
N ILE A 108 1.77 11.90 -1.15
CA ILE A 108 2.14 13.16 -1.82
C ILE A 108 3.58 13.15 -2.33
N ARG A 109 4.52 12.58 -1.56
CA ARG A 109 5.95 12.60 -1.93
C ARG A 109 6.27 11.65 -3.08
N CYS A 110 5.74 10.44 -3.07
CA CYS A 110 6.08 9.44 -4.08
C CYS A 110 5.19 9.54 -5.31
N LEU A 111 3.88 9.73 -5.14
CA LEU A 111 2.92 9.66 -6.26
C LEU A 111 2.79 10.95 -7.06
N MET A 112 3.38 12.06 -6.61
CA MET A 112 3.49 13.27 -7.45
C MET A 112 4.74 13.29 -8.33
N SER A 113 5.74 12.45 -8.03
CA SER A 113 7.04 12.48 -8.71
C SER A 113 6.97 11.82 -10.08
N ASP A 114 6.21 10.73 -10.17
CA ASP A 114 6.06 9.94 -11.38
C ASP A 114 4.58 9.89 -11.75
N PRO A 115 4.18 10.38 -12.95
CA PRO A 115 2.83 10.22 -13.44
C PRO A 115 2.51 8.73 -13.44
N VAL A 116 1.48 8.35 -12.70
CA VAL A 116 1.08 6.96 -12.69
C VAL A 116 0.52 6.68 -14.08
N ASP A 117 1.26 5.92 -14.90
CA ASP A 117 0.83 5.48 -16.24
C ASP A 117 -0.31 4.47 -16.06
N LEU A 118 -1.48 5.03 -15.76
CA LEU A 118 -2.74 4.36 -15.62
C LEU A 118 -3.47 4.59 -16.94
N SER A 119 -3.50 3.54 -17.77
CA SER A 119 -4.37 3.44 -18.94
C SER A 119 -5.87 3.63 -18.64
N PHE A 120 -6.24 3.70 -17.36
CA PHE A 120 -7.56 3.98 -16.81
C PHE A 120 -7.37 5.11 -15.77
N TRP A 121 -7.20 6.31 -16.30
CA TRP A 121 -7.19 7.56 -15.54
C TRP A 121 -8.57 7.83 -14.90
N ASP A 122 -8.66 8.68 -13.87
CA ASP A 122 -9.90 8.99 -13.10
C ASP A 122 -10.37 7.82 -12.21
N THR A 123 -9.52 7.41 -11.25
CA THR A 123 -9.79 6.25 -10.40
C THR A 123 -9.54 6.51 -8.92
N THR A 124 -10.26 5.77 -8.07
CA THR A 124 -10.09 5.80 -6.62
C THR A 124 -9.30 4.58 -6.17
N LEU A 125 -8.20 4.84 -5.46
CA LEU A 125 -7.31 3.83 -4.89
C LEU A 125 -7.42 3.83 -3.38
N GLU A 126 -7.32 2.63 -2.82
CA GLU A 126 -7.26 2.41 -1.38
C GLU A 126 -5.86 1.89 -1.02
N ALA A 127 -5.15 2.63 -0.18
CA ALA A 127 -3.85 2.21 0.36
C ALA A 127 -3.98 1.85 1.84
N VAL A 128 -3.56 0.63 2.17
CA VAL A 128 -3.50 0.11 3.53
C VAL A 128 -2.06 0.25 4.02
N PHE A 129 -1.87 0.99 5.11
CA PHE A 129 -0.60 1.23 5.76
C PHE A 129 -0.54 0.40 7.05
N SER A 130 0.46 -0.46 7.16
CA SER A 130 0.73 -1.23 8.38
C SER A 130 2.22 -1.54 8.46
N VAL A 131 2.84 -1.32 9.62
CA VAL A 131 4.27 -1.61 9.83
C VAL A 131 4.54 -3.12 9.70
N ALA A 132 3.55 -3.96 10.05
CA ALA A 132 3.68 -5.41 9.98
C ALA A 132 3.68 -5.95 8.54
N THR A 133 2.92 -5.33 7.63
CA THR A 133 2.73 -5.85 6.26
C THR A 133 3.28 -4.95 5.15
N GLY A 134 3.78 -3.77 5.48
CA GLY A 134 4.10 -2.72 4.52
C GLY A 134 2.86 -2.03 3.96
N VAL A 135 3.07 -1.18 2.94
CA VAL A 135 1.99 -0.50 2.22
C VAL A 135 1.44 -1.40 1.13
N LYS A 136 0.11 -1.55 1.08
CA LYS A 136 -0.58 -2.30 0.03
C LYS A 136 -1.61 -1.40 -0.63
N VAL A 137 -1.55 -1.25 -1.94
CA VAL A 137 -2.53 -0.48 -2.71
C VAL A 137 -3.48 -1.42 -3.42
N ARG A 138 -4.76 -1.07 -3.41
CA ARG A 138 -5.82 -1.80 -4.11
C ARG A 138 -6.66 -0.82 -4.90
N TYR A 139 -7.24 -1.31 -5.99
CA TYR A 139 -8.34 -0.64 -6.64
C TYR A 139 -9.58 -0.72 -5.77
N GLN A 140 -10.19 0.43 -5.48
CA GLN A 140 -11.52 0.46 -4.90
C GLN A 140 -12.49 0.70 -6.05
N PRO A 141 -13.29 -0.31 -6.48
CA PRO A 141 -14.41 0.01 -7.33
C PRO A 141 -15.29 0.98 -6.56
N ASN A 142 -15.68 2.10 -7.19
CA ASN A 142 -16.66 3.04 -6.65
C ASN A 142 -17.99 2.30 -6.49
N THR A 143 -18.14 1.51 -5.42
CA THR A 143 -19.42 0.95 -5.01
C THR A 143 -20.09 2.02 -4.18
N THR A 144 -20.72 2.98 -4.86
CA THR A 144 -21.99 3.49 -4.36
C THR A 144 -22.83 2.26 -4.01
N VAL A 145 -22.97 2.02 -2.71
CA VAL A 145 -24.00 1.14 -2.16
C VAL A 145 -25.31 1.84 -2.49
N ASP A 146 -25.88 1.50 -3.64
CA ASP A 146 -27.27 1.77 -3.96
C ASP A 146 -28.11 0.80 -3.12
N THR A 147 -28.59 1.28 -1.97
CA THR A 147 -29.64 0.65 -1.16
C THR A 147 -30.60 1.72 -0.68
#